data_AF-A0A2H0CF03-F1
#
_entry.id   AF-A0A2H0CF03-F1
#
_cell.length_a   1.000
_cell.length_b   1.000
_cell.length_c   1.000
_cell.angle_alpha   90.00
_cell.angle_beta   90.00
_cell.angle_gamma   90.00
#
_symmetry.space_group_name_H-M   'P 1'
#
loop_
_entity.id
_entity.type
_entity.pdbx_description
1 polymer ?
#
loop_
_entity_poly.entity_id
_entity_poly.type
_entity_poly.pdbx_seq_one_letter_code
_entity_poly.pdbx_strand_id
1 'polypeptide(L)'
;MTETVKVTITQFKWAGKLGPFRIKTTCNECDLTTTILNGLMVNELKDKNVDLEIKPWLDNLFYCLLRGAWHAPIVMVNGKKFHQFSYRQPLFNKQKLLELVDSLGKEG
;
A
#
# COMPACT_ATOMS: atom_id res chain seq x y z
N MET A 1 -28.18 8.97 -6.54
CA MET A 1 -27.35 8.33 -5.50
C MET A 1 -26.06 7.96 -6.20
N THR A 2 -24.99 8.74 -5.99
CA THR A 2 -23.66 8.42 -6.54
C THR A 2 -23.09 7.28 -5.72
N GLU A 3 -22.98 6.08 -6.30
CA GLU A 3 -22.32 4.96 -5.65
C GLU A 3 -20.82 5.29 -5.57
N THR A 4 -20.32 5.52 -4.36
CA THR A 4 -18.90 5.78 -4.16
C THR A 4 -18.13 4.47 -4.38
N VAL A 5 -17.31 4.43 -5.42
CA VAL A 5 -16.47 3.27 -5.73
C VAL A 5 -15.54 3.00 -4.56
N LYS A 6 -15.58 1.77 -4.03
CA LYS A 6 -14.69 1.34 -2.95
C LYS A 6 -13.25 1.29 -3.47
N VAL A 7 -12.33 1.97 -2.78
CA VAL A 7 -10.90 1.93 -3.07
C VAL A 7 -10.18 1.13 -1.99
N THR A 8 -9.47 0.07 -2.36
CA THR A 8 -8.65 -0.72 -1.42
C THR A 8 -7.19 -0.36 -1.60
N ILE A 9 -6.58 0.13 -0.52
CA ILE A 9 -5.15 0.37 -0.41
C ILE A 9 -4.54 -0.82 0.33
N THR A 10 -3.56 -1.48 -0.27
CA THR A 10 -2.85 -2.60 0.36
C THR A 10 -1.37 -2.28 0.49
N GLN A 11 -0.87 -2.25 1.72
CA GLN A 11 0.55 -2.18 2.00
C GLN A 11 1.12 -3.59 2.19
N PHE A 12 2.18 -3.91 1.45
CA PHE A 12 3.00 -5.10 1.72
C PHE A 12 4.29 -4.68 2.41
N LYS A 13 4.42 -5.01 3.69
CA LYS A 13 5.60 -4.70 4.50
C LYS A 13 6.63 -5.82 4.46
N TRP A 14 7.90 -5.50 4.70
CA TRP A 14 8.99 -6.46 4.84
C TRP A 14 8.78 -7.34 6.08
N ALA A 15 7.96 -8.36 5.93
CA ALA A 15 7.59 -9.32 6.95
C ALA A 15 7.07 -10.59 6.27
N GLY A 16 6.94 -11.66 7.05
CA GLY A 16 6.36 -12.91 6.61
C GLY A 16 7.36 -14.06 6.52
N LYS A 17 6.91 -15.13 5.87
CA LYS A 17 7.62 -16.40 5.69
C LYS A 17 7.26 -17.04 4.36
N LEU A 18 8.24 -17.70 3.76
CA LEU A 18 8.07 -18.56 2.59
C LEU A 18 8.84 -19.86 2.85
N GLY A 19 8.10 -20.91 3.20
CA GLY A 19 8.69 -22.19 3.60
C GLY A 19 9.65 -22.03 4.80
N PRO A 20 10.92 -22.46 4.69
CA PRO A 20 11.90 -22.32 5.78
C PRO A 20 12.43 -20.89 5.96
N PHE A 21 12.22 -19.99 4.98
CA PHE A 21 12.69 -18.61 5.05
C PHE A 21 11.67 -17.75 5.80
N ARG A 22 12.13 -16.96 6.78
CA ARG A 22 11.31 -16.02 7.54
C ARG A 22 12.06 -14.70 7.72
N ILE A 23 11.37 -13.59 7.44
CA ILE A 23 11.89 -12.27 7.74
C ILE A 23 11.85 -12.06 9.25
N LYS A 24 13.01 -11.75 9.83
CA LYS A 24 13.18 -11.41 11.26
C LYS A 24 13.63 -9.97 11.48
N THR A 25 14.07 -9.29 10.42
CA THR A 25 14.57 -7.92 10.48
C THR A 25 13.42 -6.93 10.42
N THR A 26 13.57 -5.81 11.12
CA THR A 26 12.65 -4.67 11.02
C THR A 26 12.93 -3.86 9.74
N CYS A 27 11.93 -3.10 9.29
CA CYS A 27 12.03 -2.25 8.11
C CYS A 27 11.47 -0.87 8.48
N ASN A 28 12.36 0.07 8.78
CA ASN A 28 11.99 1.40 9.24
C ASN A 28 11.18 2.16 8.17
N GLU A 29 11.50 1.97 6.89
CA GLU A 29 10.79 2.54 5.76
C GLU A 29 9.35 2.00 5.66
N CYS A 30 9.17 0.72 6.01
CA CYS A 30 7.85 0.09 6.07
C CYS A 30 7.03 0.68 7.21
N ASP A 31 7.61 0.88 8.38
CA ASP A 31 6.93 1.45 9.54
C ASP A 31 6.58 2.93 9.31
N LEU A 32 7.46 3.68 8.64
CA LEU A 32 7.19 5.05 8.21
C LEU A 32 6.01 5.10 7.23
N THR A 33 6.02 4.24 6.21
CA THR A 33 4.91 4.16 5.24
C THR A 33 3.59 3.77 5.94
N THR A 34 3.65 2.84 6.88
CA THR A 34 2.48 2.42 7.69
C THR A 34 1.91 3.59 8.47
N THR A 35 2.78 4.37 9.13
CA THR A 35 2.39 5.54 9.92
C THR A 35 1.72 6.59 9.04
N ILE A 36 2.28 6.85 7.85
CA ILE A 36 1.70 7.78 6.89
C ILE A 36 0.31 7.30 6.45
N LEU A 37 0.18 6.04 6.02
CA LEU A 37 -1.09 5.48 5.54
C LEU A 37 -2.17 5.51 6.61
N ASN A 38 -1.85 5.12 7.85
CA ASN A 38 -2.79 5.21 8.97
C ASN A 38 -3.19 6.66 9.26
N GLY A 39 -2.25 7.60 9.19
CA GLY A 39 -2.53 9.03 9.32
C GLY A 39 -3.52 9.52 8.25
N LEU A 40 -3.36 9.08 7.01
CA LEU A 40 -4.28 9.41 5.91
C LEU A 40 -5.68 8.84 6.13
N MET A 41 -5.79 7.59 6.62
CA MET A 41 -7.08 6.96 6.92
C MET A 41 -7.87 7.71 8.00
N VAL A 42 -7.19 8.25 9.00
CA VAL A 42 -7.84 8.97 10.12
C VAL A 42 -8.23 10.40 9.74
N ASN A 43 -7.48 11.05 8.85
CA ASN A 43 -7.68 12.45 8.51
C ASN A 43 -8.29 12.59 7.11
N GLU A 44 -7.48 12.54 6.05
CA GLU A 44 -7.88 12.90 4.68
C GLU A 44 -8.85 11.90 4.00
N LEU A 45 -8.83 10.63 4.42
CA LEU A 45 -9.62 9.54 3.80
C LEU A 45 -10.79 9.07 4.68
N LYS A 46 -11.01 9.71 5.84
CA LYS A 46 -11.99 9.29 6.85
C LYS A 46 -13.42 9.15 6.31
N ASP A 47 -13.83 10.07 5.45
CA ASP A 47 -15.19 10.13 4.91
C ASP A 47 -15.29 9.53 3.49
N LYS A 48 -14.22 8.87 3.02
CA LYS A 48 -14.18 8.20 1.71
C LYS A 48 -14.40 6.71 1.87
N ASN A 49 -14.94 6.05 0.83
CA ASN A 49 -15.11 4.61 0.79
C ASN A 49 -13.76 3.91 0.52
N VAL A 50 -12.81 4.02 1.46
CA VAL A 50 -11.45 3.51 1.34
C VAL A 50 -11.18 2.47 2.43
N ASP A 51 -10.51 1.40 2.05
CA ASP A 51 -10.06 0.35 2.97
C ASP A 51 -8.54 0.25 2.96
N LEU A 52 -7.92 0.06 4.13
CA LEU A 52 -6.47 -0.10 4.28
C LEU A 52 -6.14 -1.49 4.82
N GLU A 53 -5.42 -2.27 4.02
CA GLU A 53 -4.91 -3.58 4.41
C GLU A 53 -3.39 -3.55 4.55
N ILE A 54 -2.87 -4.15 5.62
CA ILE A 54 -1.43 -4.33 5.81
C ILE A 54 -1.10 -5.82 5.81
N LYS A 55 -0.32 -6.26 4.84
CA LYS A 55 -0.01 -7.67 4.59
C LYS A 55 1.50 -7.94 4.65
N PRO A 56 1.94 -9.12 5.09
CA PRO A 56 3.33 -9.53 4.99
C PRO A 56 3.70 -9.76 3.51
N TRP A 57 4.75 -9.09 3.03
CA TRP A 57 5.23 -9.21 1.65
C TRP A 57 5.65 -10.63 1.31
N LEU A 58 6.39 -11.31 2.20
CA LEU A 58 6.97 -12.62 1.87
C LEU A 58 5.89 -13.71 1.72
N ASP A 59 4.82 -13.65 2.51
CA ASP A 59 3.65 -14.55 2.37
C ASP A 59 2.91 -14.29 1.05
N ASN A 60 3.00 -13.07 0.53
CA ASN A 60 2.32 -12.59 -0.67
C ASN A 60 3.28 -12.36 -1.85
N LEU A 61 4.46 -12.99 -1.82
CA LEU A 61 5.54 -12.71 -2.78
C LEU A 61 5.07 -12.92 -4.22
N PHE A 62 4.41 -14.05 -4.50
CA PHE A 62 3.88 -14.37 -5.83
C PHE A 62 2.85 -13.34 -6.30
N TYR A 63 1.94 -12.92 -5.41
CA TYR A 63 0.93 -11.90 -5.73
C TYR A 63 1.58 -10.57 -6.12
N CYS A 64 2.62 -10.16 -5.38
CA CYS A 64 3.36 -8.92 -5.62
C CYS A 64 4.15 -8.97 -6.94
N LEU A 65 4.85 -10.08 -7.19
CA LEU A 65 5.67 -10.25 -8.40
C LEU A 65 4.82 -10.22 -9.67
N LEU A 66 3.66 -10.88 -9.68
CA LEU A 66 2.72 -10.85 -10.82
C LEU A 66 2.20 -9.44 -11.14
N ARG A 67 2.28 -8.50 -10.18
CA ARG A 67 1.88 -7.09 -10.32
C ARG A 67 3.08 -6.17 -10.54
N GLY A 68 4.24 -6.73 -10.83
CA GLY A 68 5.47 -5.99 -11.11
C GLY A 68 6.01 -5.26 -9.88
N ALA A 69 5.70 -5.73 -8.67
CA ALA A 69 6.20 -5.18 -7.41
C ALA A 69 7.13 -6.18 -6.72
N TRP A 70 8.40 -5.82 -6.56
CA TRP A 70 9.45 -6.75 -6.09
C TRP A 70 10.11 -6.36 -4.77
N HIS A 71 10.03 -5.09 -4.34
CA HIS A 71 10.72 -4.62 -3.14
C HIS A 71 9.77 -3.93 -2.16
N ALA A 72 9.73 -4.41 -0.92
CA ALA A 72 8.98 -3.77 0.17
C ALA A 72 9.69 -2.49 0.68
N PRO A 73 8.96 -1.52 1.25
CA PRO A 73 7.51 -1.40 1.30
C PRO A 73 6.87 -1.26 -0.10
N ILE A 74 5.80 -2.02 -0.35
CA ILE A 74 4.97 -1.90 -1.55
C ILE A 74 3.62 -1.32 -1.12
N VAL A 75 3.09 -0.38 -1.89
CA VAL A 75 1.71 0.09 -1.76
C VAL A 75 0.99 -0.18 -3.07
N MET A 76 -0.16 -0.82 -2.98
CA MET A 76 -1.06 -1.06 -4.10
C MET A 76 -2.39 -0.35 -3.87
N VAL A 77 -3.02 0.08 -4.96
CA VAL A 77 -4.36 0.67 -4.96
C VAL A 77 -5.21 -0.14 -5.92
N ASN A 78 -6.31 -0.71 -5.43
CA ASN A 78 -7.19 -1.64 -6.18
C ASN A 78 -6.40 -2.77 -6.87
N GLY A 79 -5.41 -3.33 -6.16
CA GLY A 79 -4.55 -4.41 -6.66
C GLY A 79 -3.56 -4.01 -7.76
N LYS A 80 -3.46 -2.72 -8.10
CA LYS A 80 -2.44 -2.18 -9.02
C LYS A 80 -1.28 -1.58 -8.23
N LYS A 81 -0.04 -1.81 -8.68
CA LYS A 81 1.15 -1.24 -8.04
C LYS A 81 1.11 0.28 -8.11
N PHE A 82 1.12 0.94 -6.95
CA PHE A 82 1.18 2.40 -6.83
C PHE A 82 2.58 2.86 -6.44
N HIS A 83 3.18 2.23 -5.44
CA HIS A 83 4.51 2.56 -4.95
C HIS A 83 5.28 1.29 -4.59
N GLN A 84 6.58 1.35 -4.75
CA GLN A 84 7.54 0.40 -4.20
C GLN A 84 8.78 1.17 -3.80
N PHE A 85 9.51 0.68 -2.81
CA PHE A 85 10.78 1.27 -2.47
C PHE A 85 11.76 1.22 -3.65
N SER A 86 12.45 2.34 -3.86
CA SER A 86 13.52 2.50 -4.84
C SER A 86 14.51 3.52 -4.33
N TYR A 87 15.81 3.29 -4.50
CA TYR A 87 16.84 4.26 -4.12
C TYR A 87 16.68 5.62 -4.80
N ARG A 88 16.01 5.68 -5.96
CA ARG A 88 15.70 6.95 -6.66
C ARG A 88 14.50 7.69 -6.06
N GLN A 89 13.61 6.98 -5.38
CA GLN A 89 12.40 7.51 -4.76
C GLN A 89 12.15 6.80 -3.43
N PRO A 90 12.97 7.11 -2.40
CA PRO A 90 12.94 6.37 -1.13
C PRO A 90 11.70 6.69 -0.29
N LEU A 91 11.05 7.84 -0.54
CA LEU A 91 9.93 8.32 0.25
C LEU A 91 8.60 8.09 -0.45
N PHE A 92 7.62 7.65 0.32
CA PHE A 92 6.24 7.51 -0.10
C PHE A 92 5.59 8.88 -0.35
N ASN A 93 5.03 9.10 -1.54
CA ASN A 93 4.37 10.35 -1.89
C ASN A 93 2.86 10.28 -1.54
N LYS A 94 2.51 10.84 -0.38
CA LYS A 94 1.12 10.88 0.09
C LYS A 94 0.19 11.70 -0.81
N GLN A 95 0.67 12.80 -1.39
CA GLN A 95 -0.16 13.69 -2.21
C GLN A 95 -0.64 12.98 -3.48
N LYS A 96 0.28 12.27 -4.13
CA LYS A 96 -0.03 11.46 -5.31
C LYS A 96 -1.03 10.33 -5.00
N LEU A 97 -1.01 9.79 -3.77
CA LEU A 97 -1.98 8.78 -3.36
C LEU A 97 -3.37 9.40 -3.23
N LEU A 98 -3.47 10.55 -2.57
CA LEU A 98 -4.73 11.27 -2.39
C LEU A 98 -5.36 11.62 -3.74
N GLU A 99 -4.58 12.17 -4.67
CA GLU A 99 -5.02 12.48 -6.04
C GLU A 99 -5.57 11.25 -6.77
N LEU A 100 -4.90 10.11 -6.65
CA LEU A 100 -5.36 8.86 -7.26
C LEU A 100 -6.67 8.37 -6.62
N VAL A 101 -6.78 8.39 -5.29
CA VAL A 101 -8.00 7.99 -4.57
C VAL A 101 -9.16 8.90 -4.94
N ASP A 102 -8.92 10.21 -5.07
CA ASP A 102 -9.93 11.18 -5.51
C ASP A 102 -10.37 10.95 -6.95
N SER A 103 -9.45 10.58 -7.84
CA SER A 103 -9.79 10.23 -9.22
C SER A 103 -10.68 8.99 -9.25
N LEU A 104 -10.28 7.92 -8.55
CA LEU A 104 -11.02 6.65 -8.53
C LEU A 104 -12.38 6.75 -7.83
N GLY A 105 -12.50 7.61 -6.81
CA GLY A 105 -13.75 7.83 -6.10
C GLY A 105 -14.79 8.64 -6.88
N LYS A 106 -14.40 9.33 -7.96
CA LYS A 106 -15.29 10.14 -8.83
C LYS A 106 -15.77 9.40 -10.08
N GLU A 107 -15.18 8.26 -10.40
CA GLU A 107 -15.52 7.44 -11.58
C GLU A 107 -16.77 6.55 -11.37
N GLY A 108 -17.65 6.87 -10.41
CA GLY A 108 -18.87 6.14 -10.07
C GLY A 108 -20.13 7.00 -10.09
#